data_AF-A0A135VPB9-F1
#
_entry.id   AF-A0A135VPB9-F1
#
_cell.length_a   1.000
_cell.length_b   1.000
_cell.length_c   1.000
_cell.angle_alpha   90.00
_cell.angle_beta   90.00
_cell.angle_gamma   90.00
#
_symmetry.space_group_name_H-M   'P 1'
#
loop_
_entity.id
_entity.type
_entity.pdbx_description
1 polymer ?
#
loop_
_entity_poly.entity_id
_entity_poly.type
_entity_poly.pdbx_seq_one_letter_code
_entity_poly.pdbx_strand_id
1 'polypeptide(L)'
;MMNMVTRMLRRQGFYRVKNQEEPCYMKHSVGLGGVYVRIEQRKALITVRDLGIEEEFTRVKKLENFINQLDDEAYRKKCFIVHKMRGTGS
;
A
#
# COMPACT_ATOMS: atom_id res chain seq x y z
N MET A 1 18.98 7.10 -3.71
CA MET A 1 17.76 7.01 -2.88
C MET A 1 16.52 6.65 -3.70
N MET A 2 16.20 7.39 -4.77
CA MET A 2 15.03 7.13 -5.65
C MET A 2 14.99 5.73 -6.31
N ASN A 3 16.15 5.17 -6.68
CA ASN A 3 16.22 3.82 -7.27
C ASN A 3 15.83 2.71 -6.28
N MET A 4 16.12 2.87 -4.98
CA MET A 4 15.79 1.86 -3.98
C MET A 4 14.29 1.84 -3.66
N VAL A 5 13.67 3.03 -3.52
CA VAL A 5 12.23 3.15 -3.28
C VAL A 5 11.45 2.57 -4.47
N THR A 6 11.79 2.98 -5.69
CA THR A 6 11.12 2.48 -6.91
C THR A 6 11.23 0.95 -7.04
N ARG A 7 12.42 0.39 -6.78
CA ARG A 7 12.64 -1.07 -6.86
C ARG A 7 11.86 -1.83 -5.78
N MET A 8 11.81 -1.28 -4.57
CA MET A 8 11.02 -1.86 -3.46
C MET A 8 9.52 -1.82 -3.78
N LEU A 9 9.00 -0.69 -4.24
CA LEU A 9 7.59 -0.54 -4.62
C LEU A 9 7.20 -1.53 -5.72
N ARG A 10 8.02 -1.68 -6.76
CA ARG A 10 7.78 -2.69 -7.81
C ARG A 10 7.77 -4.12 -7.26
N ARG A 11 8.67 -4.46 -6.33
CA ARG A 11 8.71 -5.78 -5.68
C ARG A 11 7.46 -6.06 -4.84
N GLN A 12 6.89 -5.03 -4.22
CA GLN A 12 5.63 -5.13 -3.46
C GLN A 12 4.37 -5.07 -4.35
N GLY A 13 4.52 -5.01 -5.67
CA GLY A 13 3.41 -5.05 -6.63
C GLY A 13 2.80 -3.69 -6.97
N PHE A 14 3.46 -2.58 -6.63
CA PHE A 14 3.01 -1.26 -7.07
C PHE A 14 3.37 -1.02 -8.53
N TYR A 15 2.43 -0.42 -9.26
CA TYR A 15 2.65 0.05 -10.62
C TYR A 15 2.70 1.58 -10.66
N ARG A 16 3.47 2.13 -11.60
CA ARG A 16 3.58 3.59 -11.76
C ARG A 16 2.33 4.12 -12.47
N VAL A 17 1.72 5.15 -11.91
CA VAL A 17 0.60 5.87 -12.53
C VAL A 17 1.14 6.73 -13.68
N LYS A 18 0.49 6.66 -14.85
CA LYS A 18 0.87 7.43 -16.04
C LYS A 18 0.40 8.88 -15.90
N ASN A 19 1.03 9.79 -16.66
CA ASN A 19 0.62 11.19 -16.78
C ASN A 19 0.58 11.94 -15.44
N GLN A 20 1.58 11.70 -14.59
CA GLN A 20 1.82 12.45 -13.36
C GLN A 20 3.18 13.13 -13.48
N GLU A 21 3.24 14.42 -13.16
CA GLU A 21 4.50 15.18 -13.16
C GLU A 21 5.47 14.58 -12.13
N GLU A 22 4.96 14.22 -10.97
CA GLU A 22 5.72 13.56 -9.91
C GLU A 22 5.54 12.03 -9.93
N PRO A 23 6.57 11.25 -9.51
CA PRO A 23 6.47 9.80 -9.45
C PRO A 23 5.40 9.34 -8.46
N CYS A 24 4.26 8.89 -9.00
CA CYS A 24 3.18 8.28 -8.25
C CYS A 24 3.07 6.77 -8.57
N TYR A 25 2.92 5.97 -7.53
CA TYR A 25 2.79 4.52 -7.60
C TYR A 25 1.48 4.10 -6.93
N MET A 26 0.82 3.08 -7.47
CA MET A 26 -0.45 2.59 -6.97
C MET A 26 -0.44 1.07 -6.86
N LYS A 27 -1.08 0.56 -5.81
CA LYS A 27 -1.43 -0.85 -5.65
C LYS A 27 -2.87 -0.93 -5.18
N HIS A 28 -3.64 -1.81 -5.79
CA HIS A 28 -4.97 -2.16 -5.30
C HIS A 28 -4.84 -3.32 -4.31
N SER A 29 -5.36 -3.15 -3.10
CA SER A 29 -5.38 -4.18 -2.06
C SER A 29 -6.80 -4.55 -1.69
N VAL A 30 -7.11 -5.85 -1.67
CA VAL A 30 -8.44 -6.36 -1.33
C VAL A 30 -8.68 -6.14 0.16
N GLY A 31 -9.62 -5.26 0.50
CA GLY A 31 -9.96 -4.90 1.88
C GLY A 31 -9.37 -3.58 2.38
N LEU A 32 -8.43 -2.97 1.65
CA LEU A 32 -7.95 -1.60 1.89
C LEU A 32 -8.26 -0.64 0.75
N GLY A 33 -8.62 -1.16 -0.43
CA GLY A 33 -8.86 -0.36 -1.63
C GLY A 33 -7.57 0.15 -2.26
N GLY A 34 -7.54 1.43 -2.63
CA GLY A 34 -6.43 2.03 -3.37
C GLY A 34 -5.31 2.54 -2.46
N VAL A 35 -4.12 1.94 -2.55
CA VAL A 35 -2.90 2.39 -1.86
C VAL A 35 -2.02 3.15 -2.84
N TYR A 36 -1.73 4.41 -2.55
CA TYR A 36 -0.93 5.31 -3.38
C TYR A 36 0.36 5.69 -2.68
N VAL A 37 1.46 5.76 -3.41
CA VAL A 37 2.74 6.27 -2.92
C VAL A 37 3.25 7.35 -3.87
N ARG A 38 3.32 8.59 -3.39
CA ARG A 38 3.94 9.72 -4.10
C ARG A 38 5.36 9.94 -3.58
N ILE A 39 6.28 10.25 -4.49
CA ILE A 39 7.68 10.54 -4.13
C ILE A 39 7.94 12.02 -4.39
N GLU A 40 8.01 12.80 -3.31
CA GLU A 40 8.19 14.25 -3.34
C GLU A 40 9.43 14.62 -2.52
N GLN A 41 10.33 15.44 -3.08
CA GLN A 41 11.47 16.04 -2.35
C GLN A 41 12.25 15.08 -1.39
N ARG A 42 12.55 13.86 -1.84
CA ARG A 42 13.24 12.77 -1.09
C ARG A 42 12.41 12.09 -0.01
N LYS A 43 11.11 12.34 0.03
CA LYS A 43 10.16 11.70 0.92
C LYS A 43 9.20 10.84 0.10
N ALA A 44 8.60 9.87 0.77
CA ALA A 44 7.53 9.05 0.22
C ALA A 44 6.28 9.29 1.04
N LEU A 45 5.23 9.78 0.40
CA LEU A 45 3.92 9.98 0.99
C LEU A 45 3.04 8.82 0.59
N ILE A 46 2.55 8.04 1.56
CA ILE A 46 1.57 6.99 1.31
C ILE A 46 0.18 7.51 1.65
N THR A 47 -0.79 7.16 0.82
CA THR A 47 -2.20 7.48 1.03
C THR A 47 -3.04 6.24 0.80
N VAL A 48 -3.91 5.91 1.75
CA VAL A 48 -4.95 4.89 1.61
C VAL A 48 -6.30 5.58 1.66
N ARG A 49 -6.87 5.84 0.49
CA ARG A 49 -8.06 6.70 0.36
C ARG A 49 -9.24 6.19 1.18
N ASP A 50 -9.50 4.89 1.11
CA ASP A 50 -10.66 4.27 1.76
C ASP A 50 -10.54 4.24 3.30
N LEU A 51 -9.34 4.43 3.84
CA LEU A 51 -9.07 4.45 5.27
C LEU A 51 -8.73 5.85 5.83
N GLY A 52 -8.64 6.86 4.96
CA GLY A 52 -8.21 8.21 5.36
C GLY A 52 -6.78 8.25 5.93
N ILE A 53 -5.94 7.26 5.60
CA ILE A 53 -4.56 7.20 6.07
C ILE A 53 -3.68 8.04 5.14
N GLU A 54 -2.88 8.93 5.72
CA GLU A 54 -1.86 9.69 5.04
C GLU A 54 -0.61 9.77 5.90
N GLU A 55 0.50 9.21 5.43
CA GLU A 55 1.72 9.05 6.22
C GLU A 55 2.97 9.38 5.39
N GLU A 56 3.93 10.06 6.01
CA GLU A 56 5.16 10.52 5.35
C GLU A 56 6.40 9.75 5.82
N PHE A 57 7.20 9.29 4.86
CA PHE A 57 8.40 8.50 5.12
C PHE A 57 9.64 9.12 4.46
N THR A 58 10.64 9.41 5.27
CA THR A 58 11.99 9.81 4.81
C THR A 58 12.93 8.62 4.64
N ARG A 59 12.60 7.46 5.21
CA ARG A 59 13.43 6.23 5.18
C ARG A 59 12.72 5.09 4.48
N VAL A 60 13.37 4.49 3.49
CA VAL A 60 12.85 3.38 2.68
C VAL A 60 12.40 2.20 3.54
N LYS A 61 13.20 1.82 4.56
CA LYS A 61 12.87 0.68 5.44
C LYS A 61 11.60 0.92 6.25
N LYS A 62 11.32 2.16 6.67
CA LYS A 62 10.08 2.49 7.40
C LYS A 62 8.86 2.36 6.48
N LEU A 63 8.98 2.88 5.26
CA LEU A 63 7.94 2.73 4.23
C LEU A 63 7.65 1.25 3.93
N GLU A 64 8.70 0.46 3.70
CA GLU A 64 8.56 -0.97 3.40
C GLU A 64 7.87 -1.73 4.55
N ASN A 65 8.28 -1.48 5.80
CA ASN A 65 7.65 -2.06 6.97
C ASN A 65 6.16 -1.67 7.08
N PHE A 66 5.84 -0.40 6.84
CA PHE A 66 4.46 0.08 6.90
C PHE A 66 3.58 -0.58 5.85
N ILE A 67 4.07 -0.73 4.61
CA ILE A 67 3.34 -1.43 3.55
C ILE A 67 3.11 -2.90 3.93
N ASN A 68 4.10 -3.58 4.51
CA ASN A 68 3.93 -4.96 4.97
C ASN A 68 2.88 -5.06 6.07
N GLN A 69 2.86 -4.11 7.01
CA GLN A 69 1.83 -4.06 8.07
C GLN A 69 0.43 -3.85 7.48
N LEU A 70 0.29 -2.96 6.49
CA LEU A 70 -0.98 -2.76 5.78
C LEU A 70 -1.44 -4.06 5.11
N ASP A 71 -0.55 -4.74 4.38
CA ASP A 71 -0.87 -6.01 3.71
C ASP A 71 -1.28 -7.10 4.72
N ASP A 72 -0.59 -7.20 5.87
CA ASP A 72 -0.93 -8.13 6.95
C ASP A 72 -2.31 -7.83 7.57
N GLU A 73 -2.63 -6.56 7.81
CA GLU A 73 -3.94 -6.13 8.32
C GLU A 73 -5.06 -6.42 7.32
N ALA A 74 -4.81 -6.14 6.03
CA ALA A 74 -5.74 -6.47 4.95
C ALA A 74 -6.03 -7.97 4.90
N TYR A 75 -4.97 -8.78 4.99
CA TYR A 75 -5.07 -10.23 5.01
C TYR A 75 -5.88 -10.73 6.20
N ARG A 76 -5.61 -10.23 7.42
CA ARG A 76 -6.39 -10.58 8.62
C ARG A 76 -7.86 -10.23 8.45
N LYS A 77 -8.19 -9.02 8.00
CA LYS A 77 -9.58 -8.61 7.73
C LYS A 77 -10.26 -9.51 6.69
N LYS A 78 -9.55 -9.93 5.64
CA LYS A 78 -10.06 -10.88 4.65
C LYS A 78 -10.30 -12.27 5.25
N CYS A 79 -9.42 -12.76 6.12
CA CYS A 79 -9.62 -14.03 6.82
C CYS A 79 -10.91 -14.02 7.65
N PHE A 80 -11.27 -12.89 8.29
CA PHE A 80 -12.55 -12.79 9.01
C PHE A 80 -13.76 -12.92 8.08
N ILE A 81 -13.73 -12.31 6.89
CA ILE A 81 -14.84 -12.39 5.92
C ILE A 81 -14.99 -13.82 5.39
N VAL A 82 -13.89 -14.49 5.04
CA VAL A 82 -13.92 -15.88 4.55
C VAL A 82 -14.40 -16.86 5.63
N HIS A 83 -14.01 -16.67 6.89
CA HIS A 83 -14.48 -17.52 7.98
C HIS A 83 -15.96 -17.27 8.31
N LYS A 84 -16.45 -16.03 8.21
CA LYS A 84 -17.87 -15.72 8.42
C LYS A 84 -18.78 -16.35 7.36
N MET A 85 -18.31 -16.44 6.12
CA MET A 85 -19.05 -17.10 5.02
C MET A 85 -19.08 -18.63 5.11
N ARG A 86 -18.15 -19.26 5.83
CA ARG A 86 -18.14 -20.73 6.04
C ARG A 86 -19.02 -21.20 7.22
N GLY A 87 -19.50 -20.28 8.06
CA GLY A 87 -20.30 -20.59 9.25
C GLY A 87 -21.82 -20.57 9.06
N THR A 88 -22.34 -20.16 7.90
CA THR A 88 -23.78 -20.08 7.58
C THR A 88 -24.20 -21.14 6.56
N GLY A 89 -23.65 -22.35 6.70
CA GLY A 89 -24.06 -23.53 5.96
C GLY A 89 -24.26 -24.68 6.95
N SER A 90 -25.40 -24.72 7.59
CA SER A 90 -25.97 -25.92 8.24
C SER A 90 -27.43 -26.01 7.84
#